data_AF-A0A3B9QVZ8-F1
#
_entry.id   AF-A0A3B9QVZ8-F1
#
_cell.length_a   1.000
_cell.length_b   1.000
_cell.length_c   1.000
_cell.angle_alpha   90.00
_cell.angle_beta   90.00
_cell.angle_gamma   90.00
#
_symmetry.space_group_name_H-M   'P 1'
#
loop_
_entity.id
_entity.type
_entity.pdbx_description
1 polymer ?
#
loop_
_entity_poly.entity_id
_entity_poly.type
_entity_poly.pdbx_seq_one_letter_code
_entity_poly.pdbx_strand_id
1 'polypeptide(L)'
;LAQFLTTHVPEWSAGTLLEDLGGAVEFPVYAIIIGLVLNAVLSALGIRGRLAAGFRTEFFIKTGLALLGGTVVLSVIVRAAGAVKAKKEHLAYTATMVIASELPSIFILPWLADLLGLSPAVAGAWIGGNIDTTAAVSAAGALAGEDSLQIASIVKVTQNALIGVVAVALTAWFALRVERDESAPRIRAIDFWHRFPKFVLGFIAASVAVTVAAEFLSEADLDGVDSAVKGFRDYFLTLAFVSVGLEFEAKALREAGMKPVVVFAAATLFNIVLGLALATLLFSNFEV
;
A
#
# COMPACT_ATOMS: atom_id res chain seq x y z
N LEU A 1 13.71 12.77 -11.24
CA LEU A 1 13.08 12.37 -12.52
C LEU A 1 11.57 12.28 -12.41
N ALA A 2 10.98 11.47 -11.52
CA ALA A 2 9.52 11.37 -11.38
C ALA A 2 8.84 12.73 -11.15
N GLN A 3 9.31 13.52 -10.17
CA GLN A 3 8.80 14.88 -9.93
C GLN A 3 8.99 15.81 -11.14
N PHE A 4 10.15 15.74 -11.80
CA PHE A 4 10.41 16.51 -13.02
C PHE A 4 9.38 16.19 -14.12
N LEU A 5 9.07 14.91 -14.34
CA LEU A 5 8.04 14.49 -15.30
C LEU A 5 6.65 14.97 -14.88
N THR A 6 6.36 15.00 -13.58
CA THR A 6 5.06 15.48 -13.07
C THR A 6 4.84 16.95 -13.37
N THR A 7 5.89 17.78 -13.25
CA THR A 7 5.78 19.22 -13.55
C THR A 7 5.71 19.49 -15.05
N HIS A 8 6.42 18.72 -15.89
CA HIS A 8 6.61 19.09 -17.31
C HIS A 8 5.71 18.32 -18.28
N VAL A 9 5.25 17.10 -17.95
CA VAL A 9 4.39 16.33 -18.85
C VAL A 9 3.02 16.98 -19.09
N PRO A 10 2.35 17.62 -18.11
CA PRO A 10 1.14 18.40 -18.38
C PRO A 10 1.39 19.50 -19.40
N GLU A 11 2.50 20.24 -19.28
CA GLU A 11 2.87 21.28 -20.25
C GLU A 11 3.17 20.72 -21.64
N TRP A 12 3.84 19.56 -21.73
CA TRP A 12 4.18 18.93 -23.01
C TRP A 12 3.00 18.25 -23.69
N SER A 13 2.00 17.85 -22.92
CA SER A 13 0.79 17.19 -23.42
C SER A 13 -0.35 18.17 -23.73
N ALA A 14 -0.23 19.42 -23.29
CA ALA A 14 -1.20 20.48 -23.56
C ALA A 14 -1.44 20.66 -25.08
N GLY A 15 -2.71 20.65 -25.48
CA GLY A 15 -3.12 20.78 -26.89
C GLY A 15 -2.90 19.51 -27.72
N THR A 16 -2.56 18.38 -27.10
CA THR A 16 -2.44 17.07 -27.77
C THR A 16 -3.60 16.15 -27.39
N LEU A 17 -3.75 15.03 -28.10
CA LEU A 17 -4.70 13.96 -27.74
C LEU A 17 -4.40 13.30 -26.37
N LEU A 18 -3.27 13.65 -25.75
CA LEU A 18 -2.83 13.11 -24.47
C LEU A 18 -2.94 14.14 -23.34
N GLU A 19 -3.57 15.30 -23.54
CA GLU A 19 -3.71 16.35 -22.52
C GLU A 19 -4.36 15.83 -21.23
N ASP A 20 -5.49 15.12 -21.36
CA ASP A 20 -6.19 14.50 -20.23
C ASP A 20 -5.32 13.44 -19.52
N LEU A 21 -4.51 12.71 -20.29
CA LEU A 21 -3.58 11.71 -19.75
C LEU A 21 -2.38 12.37 -19.07
N GLY A 22 -1.82 13.44 -19.64
CA GLY A 22 -0.66 14.12 -19.08
C GLY A 22 -0.99 14.90 -17.82
N GLY A 23 -2.20 15.45 -17.71
CA GLY A 23 -2.72 16.07 -16.49
C GLY A 23 -3.11 15.07 -15.40
N ALA A 24 -3.53 13.85 -15.76
CA ALA A 24 -3.90 12.81 -14.80
C ALA A 24 -2.69 12.03 -14.24
N VAL A 25 -1.55 12.03 -14.93
CA VAL A 25 -0.41 11.19 -14.51
C VAL A 25 0.41 11.91 -13.44
N GLU A 26 0.19 11.51 -12.19
CA GLU A 26 0.90 12.02 -11.00
C GLU A 26 2.30 11.39 -10.81
N PHE A 27 3.13 11.99 -9.95
CA PHE A 27 4.48 11.51 -9.63
C PHE A 27 4.59 10.02 -9.25
N PRO A 28 3.61 9.41 -8.55
CA PRO A 28 3.59 7.99 -8.27
C PRO A 28 3.65 7.11 -9.52
N VAL A 29 2.90 7.48 -10.56
CA VAL A 29 2.78 6.70 -11.78
C VAL A 29 4.10 6.74 -12.54
N TYR A 30 4.71 7.93 -12.66
CA TYR A 30 6.05 8.05 -13.25
C TYR A 30 7.08 7.23 -12.48
N ALA A 31 7.03 7.25 -11.14
CA ALA A 31 7.95 6.48 -10.31
C ALA A 31 7.82 4.96 -10.55
N ILE A 32 6.58 4.44 -10.64
CA ILE A 32 6.33 3.04 -10.99
C ILE A 32 6.86 2.71 -12.39
N ILE A 33 6.54 3.53 -13.40
CA ILE A 33 7.00 3.33 -14.78
C ILE A 33 8.52 3.31 -14.84
N ILE A 34 9.19 4.25 -14.17
CA ILE A 34 10.65 4.28 -14.04
C ILE A 34 11.16 2.97 -13.43
N GLY A 35 10.51 2.48 -12.37
CA GLY A 35 10.84 1.19 -11.74
C GLY A 35 10.70 0.01 -12.69
N LEU A 36 9.61 -0.05 -13.46
CA LEU A 36 9.35 -1.11 -14.46
C LEU A 36 10.35 -1.07 -15.61
N VAL A 37 10.67 0.12 -16.13
CA VAL A 37 11.68 0.30 -17.17
C VAL A 37 13.05 -0.11 -16.67
N LEU A 38 13.43 0.33 -15.47
CA LEU A 38 14.69 -0.07 -14.85
C LEU A 38 14.75 -1.58 -14.61
N ASN A 39 13.64 -2.19 -14.20
CA ASN A 39 13.53 -3.65 -14.07
C ASN A 39 13.80 -4.35 -15.41
N ALA A 40 13.18 -3.89 -16.49
CA ALA A 40 13.33 -4.46 -17.82
C ALA A 40 14.78 -4.35 -18.31
N VAL A 41 15.41 -3.18 -18.15
CA VAL A 41 16.81 -2.94 -18.52
C VAL A 41 17.75 -3.84 -17.71
N LEU A 42 17.60 -3.88 -16.38
CA LEU A 42 18.44 -4.72 -15.50
C LEU A 42 18.29 -6.21 -15.80
N SER A 43 17.08 -6.65 -16.17
CA SER A 43 16.79 -8.02 -16.58
C SER A 43 17.45 -8.34 -17.92
N ALA A 44 17.34 -7.44 -18.91
CA ALA A 44 17.94 -7.61 -20.24
C ALA A 44 19.48 -7.65 -20.18
N LEU A 45 20.10 -6.85 -19.31
CA LEU A 45 21.55 -6.83 -19.12
C LEU A 45 22.07 -8.03 -18.30
N GLY A 46 21.20 -8.89 -17.76
CA GLY A 46 21.60 -10.02 -16.91
C GLY A 46 22.18 -9.63 -15.53
N ILE A 47 22.15 -8.33 -15.19
CA ILE A 47 22.71 -7.79 -13.94
C ILE A 47 21.73 -7.99 -12.76
N ARG A 48 20.44 -8.21 -13.05
CA ARG A 48 19.41 -8.48 -12.03
C ARG A 48 19.81 -9.59 -11.07
N GLY A 49 20.38 -10.69 -11.56
CA GLY A 49 20.83 -11.80 -10.71
C GLY A 49 21.93 -11.42 -9.70
N ARG A 50 22.79 -10.45 -10.06
CA ARG A 50 23.87 -9.94 -9.20
C ARG A 50 23.37 -8.96 -8.14
N LEU A 51 22.37 -8.15 -8.50
CA LEU A 51 21.74 -7.19 -7.59
C LEU A 51 20.60 -7.81 -6.75
N ALA A 52 20.11 -9.00 -7.14
CA ALA A 52 19.04 -9.71 -6.45
C ALA A 52 19.34 -9.98 -4.97
N ALA A 53 20.61 -10.02 -4.54
CA ALA A 53 20.96 -10.11 -3.12
C ALA A 53 20.54 -8.88 -2.31
N GLY A 54 20.71 -7.67 -2.86
CA GLY A 54 20.25 -6.42 -2.22
C GLY A 54 18.73 -6.27 -2.29
N PHE A 55 18.15 -6.55 -3.45
CA PHE A 55 16.69 -6.53 -3.62
C PHE A 55 15.99 -7.56 -2.76
N ARG A 56 16.59 -8.71 -2.43
CA ARG A 56 15.95 -9.74 -1.59
C ARG A 56 15.69 -9.24 -0.17
N THR A 57 16.66 -8.61 0.48
CA THR A 57 16.48 -8.10 1.85
C THR A 57 15.49 -6.95 1.86
N GLU A 58 15.56 -6.09 0.85
CA GLU A 58 14.65 -4.97 0.66
C GLU A 58 13.23 -5.41 0.30
N PHE A 59 13.06 -6.45 -0.50
CA PHE A 59 11.82 -7.17 -0.80
C PHE A 59 11.20 -7.70 0.49
N PHE A 60 11.92 -8.51 1.26
CA PHE A 60 11.40 -9.02 2.54
C PHE A 60 11.01 -7.93 3.54
N ILE A 61 11.70 -6.79 3.52
CA ILE A 61 11.38 -5.63 4.37
C ILE A 61 10.19 -4.85 3.79
N LYS A 62 10.13 -4.58 2.48
CA LYS A 62 9.12 -3.72 1.82
C LYS A 62 7.83 -4.44 1.48
N THR A 63 7.89 -5.62 0.88
CA THR A 63 6.73 -6.51 0.77
C THR A 63 6.29 -6.91 2.17
N GLY A 64 7.21 -7.12 3.11
CA GLY A 64 6.89 -7.35 4.52
C GLY A 64 6.21 -6.18 5.22
N LEU A 65 6.54 -4.92 4.88
CA LEU A 65 5.96 -3.66 5.40
C LEU A 65 4.61 -3.32 4.76
N ALA A 66 4.48 -3.48 3.43
CA ALA A 66 3.21 -3.39 2.71
C ALA A 66 2.25 -4.51 3.14
N LEU A 67 2.78 -5.73 3.25
CA LEU A 67 2.14 -6.85 3.89
C LEU A 67 2.37 -6.81 5.41
N LEU A 68 2.71 -5.74 6.15
CA LEU A 68 2.87 -5.95 7.63
C LEU A 68 1.53 -6.37 8.25
N GLY A 69 0.41 -6.01 7.59
CA GLY A 69 -0.88 -6.68 7.74
C GLY A 69 -0.86 -8.11 7.23
N GLY A 70 -0.55 -8.28 5.95
CA GLY A 70 -0.49 -9.58 5.28
C GLY A 70 0.53 -10.58 5.83
N THR A 71 1.56 -10.22 6.60
CA THR A 71 2.70 -11.04 7.06
C THR A 71 2.42 -11.48 8.48
N VAL A 72 1.78 -10.64 9.29
CA VAL A 72 1.14 -11.13 10.51
C VAL A 72 0.00 -12.07 10.13
N VAL A 73 -0.88 -11.68 9.20
CA VAL A 73 -1.97 -12.53 8.73
C VAL A 73 -1.46 -13.80 8.05
N LEU A 74 -0.45 -13.73 7.17
CA LEU A 74 0.14 -14.89 6.50
C LEU A 74 0.94 -15.75 7.47
N SER A 75 1.69 -15.20 8.44
CA SER A 75 2.37 -16.02 9.46
C SER A 75 1.38 -16.70 10.42
N VAL A 76 0.26 -16.04 10.72
CA VAL A 76 -0.87 -16.62 11.46
C VAL A 76 -1.58 -17.68 10.62
N ILE A 77 -1.89 -17.44 9.34
CA ILE A 77 -2.50 -18.40 8.41
C ILE A 77 -1.57 -19.59 8.15
N VAL A 78 -0.27 -19.35 7.99
CA VAL A 78 0.76 -20.39 7.79
C VAL A 78 0.89 -21.28 9.02
N ARG A 79 0.81 -20.71 10.23
CA ARG A 79 0.77 -21.48 11.49
C ARG A 79 -0.57 -22.21 11.65
N ALA A 80 -1.69 -21.55 11.38
CA ALA A 80 -3.04 -22.10 11.45
C ALA A 80 -3.30 -23.25 10.47
N ALA A 81 -2.70 -23.19 9.27
CA ALA A 81 -2.82 -24.20 8.23
C ALA A 81 -1.89 -25.41 8.44
N GLY A 82 -1.12 -25.45 9.54
CA GLY A 82 -0.36 -26.62 9.99
C GLY A 82 0.75 -27.15 9.08
N ALA A 83 0.96 -26.63 7.87
CA ALA A 83 1.86 -27.28 6.91
C ALA A 83 2.45 -26.41 5.79
N VAL A 84 2.28 -25.08 5.79
CA VAL A 84 2.76 -24.27 4.65
C VAL A 84 3.97 -23.47 5.06
N LYS A 85 5.16 -24.09 5.07
CA LYS A 85 6.40 -23.30 4.88
C LYS A 85 6.24 -22.56 3.55
N ALA A 86 5.91 -21.27 3.60
CA ALA A 86 5.80 -20.44 2.41
C ALA A 86 7.17 -20.47 1.72
N LYS A 87 7.27 -21.28 0.66
CA LYS A 87 8.48 -21.34 -0.16
C LYS A 87 8.72 -19.96 -0.75
N LYS A 88 9.99 -19.62 -0.97
CA LYS A 88 10.40 -18.30 -1.49
C LYS A 88 9.69 -17.97 -2.81
N GLU A 89 9.40 -18.99 -3.62
CA GLU A 89 8.61 -18.89 -4.84
C GLU A 89 7.20 -18.31 -4.61
N HIS A 90 6.54 -18.62 -3.49
CA HIS A 90 5.20 -18.12 -3.19
C HIS A 90 5.19 -16.64 -2.80
N LEU A 91 6.29 -16.11 -2.27
CA LEU A 91 6.38 -14.70 -1.87
C LEU A 91 6.56 -13.78 -3.08
N ALA A 92 7.46 -14.12 -4.01
CA ALA A 92 7.66 -13.38 -5.26
C ALA A 92 6.39 -13.34 -6.12
N TYR A 93 5.68 -14.48 -6.18
CA TYR A 93 4.38 -14.56 -6.83
C TYR A 93 3.32 -13.68 -6.15
N THR A 94 3.22 -13.74 -4.81
CA THR A 94 2.26 -12.93 -4.05
C THR A 94 2.48 -11.44 -4.25
N ALA A 95 3.73 -10.98 -4.18
CA ALA A 95 4.08 -9.59 -4.49
C ALA A 95 3.64 -9.20 -5.91
N THR A 96 3.94 -10.04 -6.90
CA THR A 96 3.57 -9.77 -8.29
C THR A 96 2.04 -9.71 -8.48
N MET A 97 1.26 -10.56 -7.81
CA MET A 97 -0.21 -10.51 -7.86
C MET A 97 -0.78 -9.24 -7.24
N VAL A 98 -0.26 -8.84 -6.07
CA VAL A 98 -0.65 -7.60 -5.39
C VAL A 98 -0.40 -6.43 -6.33
N ILE A 99 0.82 -6.30 -6.86
CA ILE A 99 1.18 -5.24 -7.81
C ILE A 99 0.30 -5.28 -9.05
N ALA A 100 0.06 -6.46 -9.63
CA ALA A 100 -0.78 -6.62 -10.83
C ALA A 100 -2.25 -6.22 -10.61
N SER A 101 -2.73 -6.26 -9.38
CA SER A 101 -4.10 -5.89 -9.02
C SER A 101 -4.19 -4.44 -8.54
N GLU A 102 -3.17 -3.94 -7.85
CA GLU A 102 -3.08 -2.56 -7.36
C GLU A 102 -2.86 -1.56 -8.49
N LEU A 103 -1.93 -1.84 -9.41
CA LEU A 103 -1.57 -0.89 -10.47
C LEU A 103 -2.79 -0.45 -11.31
N PRO A 104 -3.66 -1.36 -11.79
CA PRO A 104 -4.89 -0.95 -12.45
C PRO A 104 -5.85 -0.19 -11.51
N SER A 105 -5.93 -0.59 -10.24
CA SER A 105 -6.84 0.01 -9.26
C SER A 105 -6.54 1.49 -9.00
N ILE A 106 -5.29 1.93 -9.19
CA ILE A 106 -4.90 3.35 -9.11
C ILE A 106 -5.74 4.21 -10.06
N PHE A 107 -6.05 3.70 -11.25
CA PHE A 107 -6.80 4.43 -12.27
C PHE A 107 -8.28 4.04 -12.29
N ILE A 108 -8.56 2.74 -12.11
CA ILE A 108 -9.91 2.21 -12.23
C ILE A 108 -10.80 2.71 -11.08
N LEU A 109 -10.31 2.76 -9.83
CA LEU A 109 -11.17 3.15 -8.71
C LEU A 109 -11.57 4.64 -8.76
N PRO A 110 -10.65 5.60 -9.01
CA PRO A 110 -11.04 7.00 -9.21
C PRO A 110 -11.98 7.18 -10.40
N TRP A 111 -11.69 6.53 -11.53
CA TRP A 111 -12.57 6.57 -12.71
C TRP A 111 -13.97 6.01 -12.43
N LEU A 112 -14.07 4.89 -11.71
CA LEU A 112 -15.35 4.34 -11.29
C LEU A 112 -16.06 5.24 -10.28
N ALA A 113 -15.32 5.91 -9.38
CA ALA A 113 -15.90 6.83 -8.41
C ALA A 113 -16.55 8.04 -9.12
N ASP A 114 -15.89 8.58 -10.13
CA ASP A 114 -16.44 9.65 -10.98
C ASP A 114 -17.65 9.16 -11.79
N LEU A 115 -17.53 8.00 -12.44
CA LEU A 115 -18.63 7.39 -13.22
C LEU A 115 -19.88 7.12 -12.37
N LEU A 116 -19.69 6.75 -11.10
CA LEU A 116 -20.77 6.49 -10.14
C LEU A 116 -21.25 7.77 -9.44
N GLY A 117 -20.61 8.92 -9.65
CA GLY A 117 -20.95 10.19 -9.01
C GLY A 117 -20.78 10.15 -7.49
N LEU A 118 -19.76 9.46 -6.99
CA LEU A 118 -19.53 9.33 -5.55
C LEU A 118 -19.07 10.67 -4.95
N SER A 119 -19.52 10.96 -3.72
CA SER A 119 -18.99 12.11 -2.97
C SER A 119 -17.51 11.91 -2.66
N PRO A 120 -16.72 12.98 -2.45
CA PRO A 120 -15.30 12.87 -2.08
C PRO A 120 -15.07 11.99 -0.85
N ALA A 121 -15.99 12.04 0.12
CA ALA A 121 -15.93 11.20 1.31
C ALA A 121 -16.07 9.70 1.00
N VAL A 122 -17.06 9.32 0.19
CA VAL A 122 -17.27 7.92 -0.19
C VAL A 122 -16.15 7.44 -1.11
N ALA A 123 -15.74 8.25 -2.09
CA ALA A 123 -14.64 7.94 -3.00
C ALA A 123 -13.33 7.74 -2.24
N GLY A 124 -12.97 8.68 -1.35
CA GLY A 124 -11.79 8.59 -0.51
C GLY A 124 -11.80 7.37 0.40
N ALA A 125 -12.91 7.11 1.10
CA ALA A 125 -13.04 5.94 1.95
C ALA A 125 -12.96 4.61 1.17
N TRP A 126 -13.54 4.57 -0.03
CA TRP A 126 -13.51 3.40 -0.90
C TRP A 126 -12.10 3.12 -1.43
N ILE A 127 -11.41 4.14 -1.94
CA ILE A 127 -10.03 4.06 -2.44
C ILE A 127 -9.07 3.65 -1.31
N GLY A 128 -9.10 4.37 -0.18
CA GLY A 128 -8.27 4.08 0.99
C GLY A 128 -8.57 2.72 1.61
N GLY A 129 -9.80 2.24 1.47
CA GLY A 129 -10.24 0.96 1.99
C GLY A 129 -9.75 -0.26 1.20
N ASN A 130 -9.52 -0.12 -0.11
CA ASN A 130 -9.36 -1.26 -1.03
C ASN A 130 -7.99 -1.38 -1.70
N ILE A 131 -7.27 -0.27 -1.88
CA ILE A 131 -5.91 -0.35 -2.41
C ILE A 131 -4.99 -0.74 -1.26
N ASP A 132 -4.23 -1.83 -1.35
CA ASP A 132 -3.53 -2.39 -0.20
C ASP A 132 -2.28 -1.59 0.21
N THR A 133 -1.58 -0.95 -0.73
CA THR A 133 -0.41 -0.11 -0.46
C THR A 133 -0.73 1.36 -0.26
N THR A 134 -0.14 1.97 0.78
CA THR A 134 -0.27 3.41 1.09
C THR A 134 0.12 4.29 -0.10
N ALA A 135 1.17 3.88 -0.82
CA ALA A 135 1.65 4.60 -1.97
C ALA A 135 0.56 4.63 -3.07
N ALA A 136 0.04 3.47 -3.49
CA ALA A 136 -1.00 3.41 -4.51
C ALA A 136 -2.31 4.11 -4.06
N VAL A 137 -2.65 4.08 -2.76
CA VAL A 137 -3.76 4.87 -2.20
C VAL A 137 -3.54 6.36 -2.43
N SER A 138 -2.35 6.89 -2.13
CA SER A 138 -2.07 8.30 -2.34
C SER A 138 -2.11 8.68 -3.82
N ALA A 139 -1.66 7.80 -4.72
CA ALA A 139 -1.76 8.01 -6.16
C ALA A 139 -3.22 8.08 -6.63
N ALA A 140 -4.03 7.10 -6.24
CA ALA A 140 -5.44 7.01 -6.60
C ALA A 140 -6.27 8.13 -5.96
N GLY A 141 -5.97 8.47 -4.70
CA GLY A 141 -6.60 9.56 -3.98
C GLY A 141 -6.36 10.90 -4.66
N ALA A 142 -5.12 11.18 -5.09
CA ALA A 142 -4.78 12.40 -5.83
C ALA A 142 -5.58 12.50 -7.14
N LEU A 143 -5.69 11.39 -7.88
CA LEU A 143 -6.53 11.27 -9.08
C LEU A 143 -8.02 11.52 -8.81
N ALA A 144 -8.51 11.21 -7.61
CA ALA A 144 -9.89 11.39 -7.18
C ALA A 144 -10.18 12.75 -6.53
N GLY A 145 -9.18 13.64 -6.43
CA GLY A 145 -9.28 14.96 -5.81
C GLY A 145 -8.69 15.07 -4.40
N GLU A 146 -8.38 16.29 -3.98
CA GLU A 146 -7.66 16.57 -2.73
C GLU A 146 -8.39 16.08 -1.47
N ASP A 147 -9.70 16.30 -1.39
CA ASP A 147 -10.56 15.82 -0.29
C ASP A 147 -10.57 14.28 -0.21
N SER A 148 -10.74 13.63 -1.37
CA SER A 148 -10.69 12.16 -1.50
C SER A 148 -9.33 11.63 -1.05
N LEU A 149 -8.23 12.28 -1.43
CA LEU A 149 -6.88 11.92 -1.03
C LEU A 149 -6.68 11.98 0.49
N GLN A 150 -7.14 13.05 1.14
CA GLN A 150 -7.02 13.21 2.58
C GLN A 150 -7.76 12.09 3.31
N ILE A 151 -9.01 11.83 2.92
CA ILE A 151 -9.85 10.78 3.53
C ILE A 151 -9.27 9.39 3.26
N ALA A 152 -8.86 9.11 2.02
CA ALA A 152 -8.23 7.85 1.65
C ALA A 152 -6.96 7.58 2.48
N SER A 153 -6.15 8.62 2.69
CA SER A 153 -4.93 8.54 3.49
C SER A 153 -5.26 8.24 4.95
N ILE A 154 -6.27 8.89 5.53
CA ILE A 154 -6.73 8.62 6.90
C ILE A 154 -7.21 7.17 7.03
N VAL A 155 -8.12 6.73 6.17
CA VAL A 155 -8.66 5.35 6.19
C VAL A 155 -7.53 4.33 6.10
N LYS A 156 -6.57 4.54 5.19
CA LYS A 156 -5.43 3.63 5.03
C LYS A 156 -4.51 3.62 6.24
N VAL A 157 -4.18 4.79 6.81
CA VAL A 157 -3.35 4.86 8.02
C VAL A 157 -4.06 4.19 9.20
N THR A 158 -5.37 4.35 9.35
CA THR A 158 -6.16 3.66 10.36
C THR A 158 -6.10 2.14 10.16
N GLN A 159 -6.29 1.63 8.94
CA GLN A 159 -6.12 0.21 8.65
C GLN A 159 -4.71 -0.29 9.00
N ASN A 160 -3.68 0.45 8.61
CA ASN A 160 -2.28 0.16 8.89
C ASN A 160 -2.01 0.11 10.41
N ALA A 161 -2.65 0.98 11.20
CA ALA A 161 -2.54 0.96 12.65
C ALA A 161 -3.29 -0.23 13.26
N LEU A 162 -4.53 -0.51 12.80
CA LEU A 162 -5.38 -1.57 13.30
C LEU A 162 -4.87 -2.98 12.98
N ILE A 163 -4.07 -3.12 11.92
CA ILE A 163 -3.35 -4.36 11.61
C ILE A 163 -2.62 -4.90 12.84
N GLY A 164 -1.99 -4.04 13.65
CA GLY A 164 -1.30 -4.44 14.87
C GLY A 164 -2.23 -4.99 15.95
N VAL A 165 -3.41 -4.42 16.07
CA VAL A 165 -4.44 -4.87 17.01
C VAL A 165 -5.02 -6.21 16.56
N VAL A 166 -5.38 -6.32 15.28
CA VAL A 166 -5.90 -7.56 14.68
C VAL A 166 -4.86 -8.68 14.76
N ALA A 167 -3.59 -8.36 14.52
CA ALA A 167 -2.46 -9.26 14.69
C ALA A 167 -2.38 -9.87 16.09
N VAL A 168 -2.45 -9.01 17.10
CA VAL A 168 -2.45 -9.42 18.52
C VAL A 168 -3.69 -10.24 18.84
N ALA A 169 -4.87 -9.80 18.41
CA ALA A 169 -6.15 -10.48 18.65
C ALA A 169 -6.18 -11.88 18.02
N LEU A 170 -5.76 -12.01 16.76
CA LEU A 170 -5.66 -13.31 16.08
C LEU A 170 -4.62 -14.20 16.77
N THR A 171 -3.47 -13.65 17.15
CA THR A 171 -2.44 -14.39 17.91
C THR A 171 -2.99 -14.96 19.21
N ALA A 172 -3.70 -14.14 19.99
CA ALA A 172 -4.34 -14.56 21.23
C ALA A 172 -5.44 -15.60 20.96
N TRP A 173 -6.28 -15.39 19.94
CA TRP A 173 -7.34 -16.32 19.59
C TRP A 173 -6.79 -17.70 19.22
N PHE A 174 -5.78 -17.77 18.34
CA PHE A 174 -5.15 -19.05 17.98
C PHE A 174 -4.51 -19.75 19.19
N ALA A 175 -3.77 -19.00 20.02
CA ALA A 175 -3.12 -19.55 21.21
C ALA A 175 -4.09 -20.07 22.28
N LEU A 176 -5.25 -19.42 22.43
CA LEU A 176 -6.20 -19.72 23.50
C LEU A 176 -7.29 -20.70 23.07
N ARG A 177 -7.62 -20.76 21.76
CA ARG A 177 -8.75 -21.53 21.23
C ARG A 177 -8.37 -22.64 20.25
N VAL A 178 -7.33 -22.46 19.44
CA VAL A 178 -7.04 -23.37 18.31
C VAL A 178 -5.86 -24.29 18.61
N GLU A 179 -4.74 -23.73 19.08
CA GLU A 179 -3.55 -24.48 19.50
C GLU A 179 -3.68 -24.89 20.97
N ARG A 180 -4.67 -25.74 21.28
CA ARG A 180 -4.74 -26.47 22.57
C ARG A 180 -3.86 -27.72 22.54
N ASP A 181 -2.67 -27.62 21.95
CA ASP A 181 -1.66 -28.65 22.06
C ASP A 181 -0.83 -28.36 23.32
N GLU A 182 -0.93 -29.24 24.33
CA GLU A 182 -0.19 -29.10 25.58
C GLU A 182 1.34 -29.10 25.38
N SER A 183 1.82 -29.59 24.23
CA SER A 183 3.23 -29.61 23.85
C SER A 183 3.71 -28.35 23.09
N ALA A 184 2.79 -27.46 22.67
CA ALA A 184 3.16 -26.23 21.98
C ALA A 184 3.79 -25.21 22.95
N PRO A 185 4.85 -24.48 22.54
CA PRO A 185 5.44 -23.45 23.39
C PRO A 185 4.43 -22.35 23.72
N ARG A 186 4.24 -22.07 25.02
CA ARG A 186 3.35 -21.00 25.49
C ARG A 186 3.75 -19.65 24.90
N ILE A 187 2.77 -18.92 24.34
CA ILE A 187 3.00 -17.55 23.86
C ILE A 187 3.36 -16.64 25.03
N ARG A 188 4.48 -15.92 24.91
CA ARG A 188 4.99 -14.96 25.88
C ARG A 188 4.56 -13.55 25.50
N ALA A 189 4.50 -12.65 26.48
CA ALA A 189 4.21 -11.23 26.24
C ALA A 189 5.12 -10.59 25.17
N ILE A 190 6.39 -11.01 25.12
CA ILE A 190 7.36 -10.54 24.11
C ILE A 190 6.98 -10.92 22.67
N ASP A 191 6.25 -12.02 22.47
CA ASP A 191 5.83 -12.43 21.12
C ASP A 191 4.82 -11.47 20.52
N PHE A 192 4.00 -10.82 21.37
CA PHE A 192 3.11 -9.73 20.96
C PHE A 192 3.89 -8.48 20.57
N TRP A 193 4.92 -8.10 21.33
CA TRP A 193 5.80 -6.98 21.00
C TRP A 193 6.54 -7.17 19.66
N HIS A 194 6.99 -8.41 19.39
CA HIS A 194 7.63 -8.71 18.12
C HIS A 194 6.66 -8.60 16.93
N ARG A 195 5.40 -9.02 17.09
CA ARG A 195 4.35 -8.92 16.05
C ARG A 195 3.76 -7.51 15.90
N PHE A 196 3.84 -6.67 16.93
CA PHE A 196 3.30 -5.33 16.89
C PHE A 196 4.03 -4.46 15.85
N PRO A 197 3.30 -3.74 14.98
CA PRO A 197 3.85 -2.81 14.00
C PRO A 197 4.41 -1.56 14.69
N LYS A 198 5.72 -1.55 14.91
CA LYS A 198 6.41 -0.52 15.70
C LYS A 198 6.31 0.89 15.08
N PHE A 199 6.04 1.01 13.78
CA PHE A 199 5.83 2.31 13.13
C PHE A 199 4.64 3.07 13.71
N VAL A 200 3.64 2.37 14.27
CA VAL A 200 2.47 3.00 14.93
C VAL A 200 2.91 3.84 16.13
N LEU A 201 3.94 3.42 16.88
CA LEU A 201 4.50 4.21 17.98
C LEU A 201 5.14 5.50 17.45
N GLY A 202 5.84 5.41 16.32
CA GLY A 202 6.41 6.59 15.65
C GLY A 202 5.34 7.57 15.18
N PHE A 203 4.26 7.06 14.60
CA PHE A 203 3.11 7.89 14.19
C PHE A 203 2.46 8.60 15.39
N ILE A 204 2.17 7.88 16.48
CA ILE A 204 1.60 8.46 17.70
C ILE A 204 2.54 9.50 18.29
N ALA A 205 3.83 9.18 18.39
CA ALA A 205 4.82 10.11 18.93
C ALA A 205 4.92 11.38 18.08
N ALA A 206 4.93 11.26 16.75
CA ALA A 206 4.94 12.42 15.84
C ALA A 206 3.65 13.25 15.95
N SER A 207 2.48 12.59 16.02
CA SER A 207 1.18 13.27 16.19
C SER A 207 1.14 14.06 17.50
N VAL A 208 1.57 13.46 18.61
CA VAL A 208 1.67 14.16 19.90
C VAL A 208 2.69 15.29 19.82
N ALA A 209 3.86 15.07 19.22
CA ALA A 209 4.89 16.09 19.09
C ALA A 209 4.41 17.32 18.30
N VAL A 210 3.73 17.12 17.17
CA VAL A 210 3.15 18.20 16.37
C VAL A 210 2.03 18.90 17.12
N THR A 211 1.15 18.15 17.80
CA THR A 211 0.06 18.71 18.61
C THR A 211 0.60 19.60 19.73
N VAL A 212 1.65 19.15 20.43
CA VAL A 212 2.29 19.92 21.49
C VAL A 212 3.05 21.12 20.91
N ALA A 213 3.76 20.94 19.79
CA ALA A 213 4.49 22.02 19.15
C ALA A 213 3.56 23.15 18.65
N ALA A 214 2.34 22.82 18.23
CA ALA A 214 1.34 23.78 17.78
C ALA A 214 0.93 24.78 18.88
N GLU A 215 1.11 24.45 20.16
CA GLU A 215 0.87 25.37 21.29
C GLU A 215 1.99 26.42 21.46
N PHE A 216 3.18 26.18 20.89
CA PHE A 216 4.38 27.00 21.11
C PHE A 216 4.93 27.66 19.85
N LEU A 217 4.52 27.18 18.66
CA LEU A 217 5.00 27.64 17.37
C LEU A 217 3.96 28.53 16.68
N SER A 218 4.41 29.45 15.83
CA SER A 218 3.52 30.22 14.98
C SER A 218 2.97 29.36 13.83
N GLU A 219 1.84 29.76 13.23
CA GLU A 219 1.30 29.09 12.03
C GLU A 219 2.35 29.00 10.91
N ALA A 220 3.16 30.05 10.72
CA ALA A 220 4.22 30.07 9.71
C ALA A 220 5.32 29.03 9.97
N ASP A 221 5.65 28.75 11.24
CA ASP A 221 6.62 27.71 11.59
C ASP A 221 6.05 26.31 11.34
N LEU A 222 4.76 26.11 11.66
CA LEU A 222 4.06 24.85 11.41
C LEU A 222 3.95 24.55 9.91
N ASP A 223 3.66 25.56 9.08
CA ASP A 223 3.65 25.43 7.62
C ASP A 223 5.05 25.07 7.07
N GLY A 224 6.10 25.64 7.65
CA GLY A 224 7.47 25.29 7.33
C GLY A 224 7.81 23.82 7.65
N VAL A 225 7.37 23.34 8.81
CA VAL A 225 7.51 21.93 9.21
C VAL A 225 6.72 21.02 8.28
N ASP A 226 5.46 21.35 8.00
CA ASP A 226 4.60 20.57 7.10
C ASP A 226 5.21 20.47 5.70
N SER A 227 5.71 21.59 5.16
CA SER A 227 6.39 21.63 3.86
C SER A 227 7.63 20.73 3.83
N ALA A 228 8.46 20.77 4.89
CA ALA A 228 9.65 19.92 4.99
C ALA A 228 9.26 18.43 5.07
N VAL A 229 8.26 18.10 5.88
CA VAL A 229 7.74 16.72 6.04
C VAL A 229 7.15 16.22 4.73
N LYS A 230 6.36 17.03 4.01
CA LYS A 230 5.83 16.71 2.67
C LYS A 230 6.97 16.45 1.68
N GLY A 231 8.03 17.26 1.70
CA GLY A 231 9.22 17.03 0.88
C GLY A 231 9.85 15.64 1.13
N PHE A 232 10.11 15.28 2.39
CA PHE A 232 10.63 13.95 2.73
C PHE A 232 9.66 12.82 2.36
N ARG A 233 8.36 13.02 2.62
CA ARG A 233 7.29 12.08 2.24
C ARG A 233 7.37 11.78 0.75
N ASP A 234 7.47 12.80 -0.10
CA ASP A 234 7.46 12.62 -1.55
C ASP A 234 8.70 11.90 -2.05
N TYR A 235 9.88 12.16 -1.46
CA TYR A 235 11.10 11.38 -1.75
C TYR A 235 10.95 9.91 -1.36
N PHE A 236 10.47 9.64 -0.14
CA PHE A 236 10.28 8.26 0.33
C PHE A 236 9.21 7.51 -0.45
N LEU A 237 8.10 8.17 -0.79
CA LEU A 237 7.06 7.60 -1.65
C LEU A 237 7.60 7.32 -3.05
N THR A 238 8.34 8.25 -3.65
CA THR A 238 8.99 8.05 -4.96
C THR A 238 9.89 6.82 -4.94
N LEU A 239 10.74 6.68 -3.91
CA LEU A 239 11.60 5.51 -3.75
C LEU A 239 10.79 4.22 -3.58
N ALA A 240 9.69 4.26 -2.84
CA ALA A 240 8.78 3.13 -2.67
C ALA A 240 8.16 2.71 -4.01
N PHE A 241 7.62 3.64 -4.79
CA PHE A 241 7.02 3.37 -6.10
C PHE A 241 8.01 2.82 -7.13
N VAL A 242 9.23 3.39 -7.19
CA VAL A 242 10.30 2.84 -8.04
C VAL A 242 10.63 1.41 -7.62
N SER A 243 10.66 1.15 -6.31
CA SER A 243 10.91 -0.20 -5.77
C SER A 243 9.79 -1.17 -6.14
N VAL A 244 8.53 -0.75 -6.09
CA VAL A 244 7.37 -1.53 -6.53
C VAL A 244 7.52 -1.93 -8.01
N GLY A 245 7.87 -0.98 -8.88
CA GLY A 245 8.14 -1.29 -10.29
C GLY A 245 9.33 -2.22 -10.49
N LEU A 246 10.39 -2.08 -9.67
CA LEU A 246 11.56 -2.97 -9.68
C LEU A 246 11.27 -4.40 -9.19
N GLU A 247 10.23 -4.58 -8.39
CA GLU A 247 9.85 -5.85 -7.80
C GLU A 247 9.04 -6.73 -8.76
N PHE A 248 8.34 -6.11 -9.72
CA PHE A 248 7.49 -6.82 -10.66
C PHE A 248 8.23 -7.92 -11.43
N GLU A 249 7.68 -9.14 -11.43
CA GLU A 249 8.24 -10.28 -12.15
C GLU A 249 7.15 -11.03 -12.94
N ALA A 250 6.94 -10.62 -14.19
CA ALA A 250 5.95 -11.24 -15.08
C ALA A 250 6.13 -12.77 -15.23
N LYS A 251 7.37 -13.27 -15.10
CA LYS A 251 7.66 -14.71 -15.15
C LYS A 251 7.05 -15.45 -13.96
N ALA A 252 7.09 -14.87 -12.76
CA ALA A 252 6.50 -15.46 -11.55
C ALA A 252 4.97 -15.63 -11.70
N LEU A 253 4.29 -14.67 -12.34
CA LEU A 253 2.86 -14.76 -12.63
C LEU A 253 2.54 -15.92 -13.59
N ARG A 254 3.39 -16.13 -14.61
CA ARG A 254 3.25 -17.24 -15.56
C ARG A 254 3.54 -18.59 -14.91
N GLU A 255 4.58 -18.67 -14.08
CA GLU A 255 4.99 -19.91 -13.41
C GLU A 255 3.98 -20.39 -12.36
N ALA A 256 3.25 -19.48 -11.72
CA ALA A 256 2.22 -19.84 -10.75
C ALA A 256 0.93 -20.40 -11.37
N GLY A 257 0.72 -20.15 -12.67
CA GLY A 257 -0.45 -20.61 -13.42
C GLY A 257 -1.72 -19.77 -13.19
N MET A 258 -2.78 -20.10 -13.95
CA MET A 258 -3.98 -19.27 -14.02
C MET A 258 -4.91 -19.40 -12.79
N LYS A 259 -4.94 -20.57 -12.14
CA LYS A 259 -5.86 -20.81 -11.02
C LYS A 259 -5.66 -19.82 -9.86
N PRO A 260 -4.44 -19.60 -9.35
CA PRO A 260 -4.27 -18.71 -8.21
C PRO A 260 -4.45 -17.23 -8.60
N VAL A 261 -4.21 -16.87 -9.87
CA VAL A 261 -4.51 -15.54 -10.41
C VAL A 261 -6.02 -15.26 -10.41
N VAL A 262 -6.82 -16.21 -10.90
CA VAL A 262 -8.29 -16.07 -10.93
C VAL A 262 -8.86 -15.97 -9.52
N VAL A 263 -8.36 -16.80 -8.58
CA VAL A 263 -8.80 -16.73 -7.18
C VAL A 263 -8.46 -15.37 -6.55
N PHE A 264 -7.25 -14.87 -6.79
CA PHE A 264 -6.84 -13.56 -6.28
C PHE A 264 -7.70 -12.44 -6.88
N ALA A 265 -7.89 -12.43 -8.21
CA ALA A 265 -8.72 -11.45 -8.89
C ALA A 265 -10.19 -11.48 -8.41
N ALA A 266 -10.76 -12.66 -8.19
CA ALA A 266 -12.10 -12.81 -7.65
C ALA A 266 -12.21 -12.27 -6.21
N ALA A 267 -11.21 -12.54 -5.37
CA ALA A 267 -11.15 -12.00 -4.02
C ALA A 267 -10.99 -10.47 -4.02
N THR A 268 -10.13 -9.92 -4.88
CA THR A 268 -9.96 -8.48 -5.06
C THR A 268 -11.26 -7.83 -5.51
N LEU A 269 -11.95 -8.41 -6.50
CA LEU A 269 -13.23 -7.88 -6.98
C LEU A 269 -14.29 -7.91 -5.86
N PHE A 270 -14.39 -9.03 -5.13
CA PHE A 270 -15.28 -9.13 -3.98
C PHE A 270 -14.99 -8.05 -2.94
N ASN A 271 -13.71 -7.83 -2.61
CA ASN A 271 -13.30 -6.80 -1.66
C ASN A 271 -13.67 -5.41 -2.17
N ILE A 272 -13.41 -5.10 -3.45
CA ILE A 272 -13.78 -3.81 -4.06
C ILE A 272 -15.27 -3.53 -3.93
N VAL A 273 -16.12 -4.53 -4.23
CA VAL A 273 -17.58 -4.39 -4.14
C VAL A 273 -18.04 -4.24 -2.69
N LEU A 274 -17.54 -5.08 -1.78
CA LEU A 274 -17.86 -5.00 -0.36
C LEU A 274 -17.40 -3.66 0.24
N GLY A 275 -16.20 -3.22 -0.12
CA GLY A 275 -15.63 -1.97 0.32
C GLY A 275 -16.42 -0.76 -0.19
N LEU A 276 -16.97 -0.81 -1.41
CA LEU A 276 -17.87 0.23 -1.91
C LEU A 276 -19.15 0.29 -1.08
N ALA A 277 -19.75 -0.87 -0.80
CA ALA A 277 -20.96 -0.96 0.00
C ALA A 277 -20.74 -0.39 1.42
N LEU A 278 -19.61 -0.73 2.05
CA LEU A 278 -19.24 -0.22 3.37
C LEU A 278 -18.91 1.27 3.35
N ALA A 279 -18.15 1.74 2.35
CA ALA A 279 -17.84 3.16 2.20
C ALA A 279 -19.12 3.98 2.00
N THR A 280 -20.03 3.51 1.16
CA THR A 280 -21.33 4.16 0.95
C THR A 280 -22.14 4.18 2.23
N LEU A 281 -22.26 3.05 2.93
CA LEU A 281 -23.04 2.96 4.18
C LEU A 281 -22.51 3.89 5.29
N LEU A 282 -21.18 4.03 5.39
CA LEU A 282 -20.54 4.73 6.51
C LEU A 282 -20.25 6.20 6.21
N PHE A 283 -20.05 6.57 4.95
CA PHE A 283 -19.60 7.92 4.55
C PHE A 283 -20.61 8.69 3.67
N SER A 284 -21.79 8.15 3.33
CA SER A 284 -22.75 8.86 2.48
C SER A 284 -23.24 10.19 3.06
N ASN A 285 -23.26 10.31 4.39
CA ASN A 285 -23.71 11.50 5.11
C ASN A 285 -22.55 12.29 5.72
N PHE A 286 -21.31 12.00 5.29
CA PHE A 286 -20.13 12.68 5.78
C PHE A 286 -19.87 13.91 4.91
N GLU A 287 -19.92 15.10 5.51
CA GLU A 287 -19.57 16.35 4.87
C GLU A 287 -18.08 16.65 5.12
N VAL A 288 -17.38 17.04 4.06
CA VAL A 288 -15.96 17.42 4.09
C VAL A 288 -15.85 18.92 4.28
#